data_AF-A0A6J8EN34-F1
#
_entry.id   AF-A0A6J8EN34-F1
#
_cell.length_a   1.000
_cell.length_b   1.000
_cell.length_c   1.000
_cell.angle_alpha   90.00
_cell.angle_beta   90.00
_cell.angle_gamma   90.00
#
_symmetry.space_group_name_H-M   'P 1'
#
loop_
_entity.id
_entity.type
_entity.pdbx_description
1 polymer ?
#
loop_
_entity_poly.entity_id
_entity_poly.type
_entity_poly.pdbx_seq_one_letter_code
_entity_poly.pdbx_strand_id
1 'polypeptide(L)'
;MDKESQLLTTFNSPFRRYCFLRMPFGIKSAQEVFSKRVSQLFENLKGVETDIDDILVWGTTRKEHDDRLHSVLNRCQEVGLTLNAENASFESKSKVCSEHVNSYRAYQKAIEKKNTEFIWTHEQQQAFEKLKDIITKNPVLSFYDVSKPVTVSCDASQCGLGAMLIQDNKPVAYASRSLTDAESRYANIERELLGVLFGLEKI
;
A
#
# COMPACT_ATOMS: atom_id res chain seq x y z
N MET A 1 -23.96 11.54 -4.97
CA MET A 1 -24.33 12.02 -3.63
C MET A 1 -25.71 12.62 -3.68
N ASP A 2 -26.55 12.25 -2.74
CA ASP A 2 -27.80 12.93 -2.38
C ASP A 2 -27.54 14.38 -1.97
N LYS A 3 -28.54 15.26 -2.14
CA LYS A 3 -28.40 16.70 -1.89
C LYS A 3 -28.12 17.02 -0.41
N GLU A 4 -28.62 16.21 0.52
CA GLU A 4 -28.39 16.40 1.95
C GLU A 4 -26.92 16.13 2.32
N SER A 5 -26.35 15.02 1.82
CA SER A 5 -24.92 14.71 2.03
C SER A 5 -23.98 15.72 1.38
N GLN A 6 -24.37 16.35 0.26
CA GLN A 6 -23.56 17.41 -0.35
C GLN A 6 -23.37 18.61 0.58
N LEU A 7 -24.43 19.02 1.30
CA LEU A 7 -24.38 20.14 2.23
C LEU A 7 -23.41 19.87 3.41
N LEU A 8 -23.33 18.61 3.86
CA LEU A 8 -22.40 18.20 4.92
C LEU A 8 -20.93 18.29 4.50
N THR A 9 -20.66 18.24 3.19
CA THR A 9 -19.30 18.35 2.64
C THR A 9 -18.95 19.78 2.17
N THR A 10 -19.68 20.79 2.67
CA THR A 10 -19.41 22.18 2.32
C THR A 10 -18.11 22.66 2.97
N PHE A 11 -17.21 23.22 2.18
CA PHE A 11 -16.00 23.86 2.66
C PHE A 11 -15.98 25.34 2.29
N ASN A 12 -15.31 26.14 3.12
CA ASN A 12 -15.15 27.57 2.91
C ASN A 12 -13.81 27.84 2.23
N SER A 13 -13.83 28.58 1.13
CA SER A 13 -12.65 29.30 0.65
C SER A 13 -12.75 30.77 1.08
N PRO A 14 -11.64 31.53 1.07
CA PRO A 14 -11.64 32.96 1.40
C PRO A 14 -12.61 33.80 0.57
N PHE A 15 -13.07 33.28 -0.58
CA PHE A 15 -13.93 33.99 -1.51
C PHE A 15 -15.39 33.51 -1.46
N ARG A 16 -15.64 32.19 -1.40
CA ARG A 16 -17.00 31.59 -1.46
C ARG A 16 -17.04 30.21 -0.78
N ARG A 17 -18.25 29.70 -0.55
CA ARG A 17 -18.47 28.32 -0.09
C ARG A 17 -18.71 27.40 -1.28
N TYR A 18 -18.14 26.21 -1.22
CA TYR A 18 -18.28 25.18 -2.24
C TYR A 18 -18.71 23.88 -1.58
N CYS A 19 -19.50 23.08 -2.28
CA CYS A 19 -19.86 21.73 -1.87
C CYS A 19 -19.39 20.73 -2.93
N PHE A 20 -19.08 19.50 -2.52
CA PHE A 20 -18.65 18.47 -3.45
C PHE A 20 -19.84 17.84 -4.18
N LEU A 21 -19.76 17.74 -5.50
CA LEU A 21 -20.77 17.08 -6.33
C LEU A 21 -20.54 15.55 -6.42
N ARG A 22 -19.33 15.11 -6.11
CA ARG A 22 -18.87 13.71 -6.10
C ARG A 22 -18.25 13.41 -4.74
N MET A 23 -18.04 12.13 -4.43
CA MET A 23 -17.46 11.71 -3.16
C MET A 23 -16.05 12.30 -3.00
N PRO A 24 -15.77 13.15 -1.99
CA PRO A 24 -14.45 13.72 -1.76
C PRO A 24 -13.54 12.73 -1.01
N PHE A 25 -12.23 12.93 -1.17
CA PHE A 25 -11.23 12.25 -0.35
C PHE A 25 -11.28 12.73 1.11
N GLY A 26 -10.98 11.82 2.05
CA GLY A 26 -10.90 12.13 3.49
C GLY A 26 -12.14 11.77 4.31
N ILE A 27 -13.22 11.29 3.68
CA ILE A 27 -14.37 10.73 4.42
C ILE A 27 -14.07 9.27 4.77
N LYS A 28 -14.13 8.92 6.07
CA LYS A 28 -13.83 7.56 6.55
C LYS A 28 -14.67 6.46 5.88
N SER A 29 -15.95 6.72 5.65
CA SER A 29 -16.86 5.77 5.00
C SER A 29 -16.77 5.75 3.47
N ALA A 30 -16.08 6.71 2.85
CA ALA A 30 -16.01 6.79 1.39
C ALA A 30 -15.33 5.56 0.77
N GLN A 31 -14.24 5.09 1.37
CA GLN A 31 -13.49 3.92 0.89
C GLN A 31 -14.35 2.65 0.94
N GLU A 32 -15.06 2.41 2.04
CA GLU A 32 -15.93 1.24 2.20
C GLU A 32 -17.09 1.25 1.17
N VAL A 33 -17.74 2.42 1.01
CA VAL A 33 -18.84 2.57 0.04
C VAL A 33 -18.35 2.41 -1.40
N PHE A 34 -17.16 2.92 -1.72
CA PHE A 34 -16.55 2.78 -3.03
C PHE A 34 -16.19 1.31 -3.32
N SER A 35 -15.45 0.67 -2.42
CA SER A 35 -15.07 -0.75 -2.54
C SER A 35 -16.29 -1.67 -2.68
N LYS A 36 -17.34 -1.43 -1.89
CA LYS A 36 -18.60 -2.19 -1.99
C LYS A 36 -19.29 -1.98 -3.34
N ARG A 37 -19.30 -0.75 -3.86
CA ARG A 37 -19.85 -0.44 -5.20
C ARG A 37 -19.05 -1.13 -6.30
N VAL A 38 -17.72 -1.12 -6.22
CA VAL A 38 -16.83 -1.79 -7.17
C VAL A 38 -17.06 -3.29 -7.14
N SER A 39 -17.09 -3.91 -5.95
CA SER A 39 -17.38 -5.33 -5.78
C SER A 39 -18.70 -5.73 -6.45
N GLN A 40 -19.78 -5.00 -6.17
CA GLN A 40 -21.11 -5.25 -6.77
C GLN A 40 -21.14 -5.15 -8.30
N LEU A 41 -20.28 -4.31 -8.90
CA LEU A 41 -20.20 -4.19 -10.37
C LEU A 41 -19.57 -5.43 -11.01
N PHE A 42 -18.64 -6.08 -10.32
CA PHE A 42 -17.83 -7.19 -10.83
C PHE A 42 -18.23 -8.57 -10.28
N GLU A 43 -19.13 -8.67 -9.30
CA GLU A 43 -19.68 -9.92 -8.74
C GLU A 43 -20.18 -10.92 -9.81
N ASN A 44 -20.62 -10.42 -10.96
CA ASN A 44 -21.16 -11.25 -12.05
C ASN A 44 -20.08 -11.83 -12.99
N LEU A 45 -18.81 -11.45 -12.83
CA LEU A 45 -17.71 -11.90 -13.68
C LEU A 45 -16.89 -12.98 -12.95
N LYS A 46 -16.75 -14.16 -13.58
CA LYS A 46 -15.94 -15.24 -13.03
C LYS A 46 -14.45 -14.93 -13.19
N GLY A 47 -13.68 -15.10 -12.13
CA GLY A 47 -12.23 -14.89 -12.14
C GLY A 47 -11.78 -13.44 -12.04
N VAL A 48 -12.64 -12.59 -11.47
CA VAL A 48 -12.34 -11.20 -11.14
C VAL A 48 -12.52 -11.06 -9.64
N GLU A 49 -11.49 -10.59 -8.97
CA GLU A 49 -11.51 -10.23 -7.55
C GLU A 49 -11.22 -8.74 -7.44
N THR A 50 -11.93 -8.06 -6.54
CA THR A 50 -11.76 -6.64 -6.31
C THR A 50 -11.25 -6.45 -4.90
N ASP A 51 -10.12 -5.78 -4.75
CA ASP A 51 -9.54 -5.42 -3.46
C ASP A 51 -9.43 -3.90 -3.36
N ILE A 52 -10.39 -3.30 -2.66
CA ILE A 52 -10.51 -1.84 -2.44
C ILE A 52 -10.50 -1.04 -3.74
N ASP A 53 -9.30 -0.61 -4.18
CA ASP A 53 -9.07 0.24 -5.35
C ASP A 53 -8.54 -0.56 -6.55
N ASP A 54 -8.15 -1.83 -6.35
CA ASP A 54 -7.55 -2.70 -7.37
C ASP A 54 -8.54 -3.76 -7.89
N ILE A 55 -8.49 -3.99 -9.20
CA ILE A 55 -9.25 -5.05 -9.87
C ILE A 55 -8.27 -6.12 -10.34
N LEU A 56 -8.31 -7.28 -9.69
CA LEU A 56 -7.51 -8.45 -10.04
C LEU A 56 -8.28 -9.34 -11.02
N VAL A 57 -7.72 -9.52 -12.22
CA VAL A 57 -8.23 -10.47 -13.20
C VAL A 57 -7.26 -11.64 -13.31
N TRP A 58 -7.75 -12.86 -13.14
CA TRP A 58 -6.93 -14.07 -13.25
C TRP A 58 -7.58 -15.11 -14.14
N GLY A 59 -6.78 -16.03 -14.69
CA GLY A 59 -7.23 -17.11 -15.57
C GLY A 59 -6.20 -18.24 -15.63
N THR A 60 -6.66 -19.47 -15.87
CA THR A 60 -5.77 -20.64 -15.94
C THR A 60 -5.01 -20.71 -17.26
N THR A 61 -5.62 -20.18 -18.32
CA THR A 61 -5.00 -20.05 -19.64
C THR A 61 -4.95 -18.58 -20.06
N ARG A 62 -3.98 -18.23 -20.93
CA ARG A 62 -3.85 -16.86 -21.43
C ARG A 62 -5.11 -16.41 -22.17
N LYS A 63 -5.70 -17.31 -22.96
CA LYS A 63 -6.94 -17.05 -23.70
C LYS A 63 -8.12 -16.75 -22.76
N GLU A 64 -8.29 -17.56 -21.72
CA GLU A 64 -9.31 -17.33 -20.70
C GLU A 64 -9.11 -16.01 -19.94
N HIS A 65 -7.85 -15.67 -19.61
CA HIS A 65 -7.53 -14.39 -18.98
C HIS A 65 -7.91 -13.20 -19.87
N ASP A 66 -7.55 -13.26 -21.15
CA ASP A 66 -7.82 -12.16 -22.08
C ASP A 66 -9.33 -12.00 -22.34
N ASP A 67 -10.09 -13.10 -22.41
CA ASP A 67 -11.56 -13.07 -22.51
C ASP A 67 -12.22 -12.42 -21.26
N ARG A 68 -11.71 -12.73 -20.06
CA ARG A 68 -12.16 -12.12 -18.79
C ARG A 68 -11.80 -10.64 -18.72
N LEU A 69 -10.58 -10.29 -19.12
CA LEU A 69 -10.11 -8.90 -19.16
C LEU A 69 -10.98 -8.06 -20.11
N HIS A 70 -11.31 -8.56 -21.30
CA HIS A 70 -12.23 -7.89 -22.22
C HIS A 70 -13.62 -7.68 -21.60
N SER A 71 -14.13 -8.66 -20.86
CA SER A 71 -15.41 -8.54 -20.17
C SER A 71 -15.41 -7.46 -19.09
N VAL A 72 -14.31 -7.35 -18.33
CA VAL A 72 -14.10 -6.28 -17.33
C VAL A 72 -14.02 -4.91 -18.01
N LEU A 73 -13.24 -4.77 -19.07
CA LEU A 73 -13.09 -3.50 -19.80
C LEU A 73 -14.43 -3.02 -20.40
N ASN A 74 -15.22 -3.93 -20.98
CA ASN A 74 -16.55 -3.61 -21.49
C ASN A 74 -17.48 -3.13 -20.36
N ARG A 75 -17.46 -3.81 -19.21
CA ARG A 75 -18.26 -3.39 -18.05
C ARG A 75 -17.83 -2.03 -17.50
N CYS A 76 -16.53 -1.73 -17.47
CA CYS A 76 -16.02 -0.42 -17.08
C CYS A 76 -16.55 0.67 -18.03
N GLN A 77 -16.58 0.42 -19.33
CA GLN A 77 -17.11 1.36 -20.32
C GLN A 77 -18.62 1.59 -20.16
N GLU A 78 -19.41 0.53 -19.93
CA GLU A 78 -20.86 0.62 -19.69
C GLU A 78 -21.21 1.47 -18.47
N VAL A 79 -20.41 1.33 -17.40
CA VAL A 79 -20.65 2.01 -16.11
C VAL A 79 -19.99 3.40 -16.07
N GLY A 80 -19.13 3.72 -17.04
CA GLY A 80 -18.38 4.98 -17.09
C GLY A 80 -17.25 5.04 -16.05
N LEU A 81 -16.62 3.90 -15.74
CA LEU A 81 -15.47 3.82 -14.84
C LEU A 81 -14.17 3.99 -15.64
N THR A 82 -13.41 5.04 -15.31
CA THR A 82 -12.13 5.34 -15.95
C THR A 82 -10.99 4.63 -15.23
N LEU A 83 -10.26 3.77 -15.94
CA LEU A 83 -9.08 3.10 -15.41
C LEU A 83 -7.82 3.95 -15.65
N ASN A 84 -6.91 3.99 -14.67
CA ASN A 84 -5.62 4.65 -14.84
C ASN A 84 -4.64 3.71 -15.57
N ALA A 85 -4.33 4.03 -16.83
CA ALA A 85 -3.44 3.22 -17.66
C ALA A 85 -1.98 3.20 -17.17
N GLU A 86 -1.53 4.24 -16.46
CA GLU A 86 -0.15 4.31 -15.94
C GLU A 86 0.10 3.33 -14.78
N ASN A 87 -0.95 3.03 -14.00
CA ASN A 87 -0.89 2.09 -12.89
C ASN A 87 -1.30 0.66 -13.28
N ALA A 88 -1.78 0.45 -14.52
CA ALA A 88 -2.20 -0.86 -14.99
C ALA A 88 -1.00 -1.75 -15.30
N SER A 89 -0.67 -2.67 -14.38
CA SER A 89 0.39 -3.66 -14.57
C SER A 89 -0.17 -4.95 -15.15
N PHE A 90 0.03 -5.18 -16.46
CA PHE A 90 -0.32 -6.43 -17.13
C PHE A 90 0.80 -7.48 -16.93
N GLU A 91 0.99 -7.95 -15.70
CA GLU A 91 1.98 -8.99 -15.41
C GLU A 91 1.39 -10.39 -15.61
N SER A 92 1.75 -11.03 -16.72
CA SER A 92 1.54 -12.47 -16.89
C SER A 92 2.74 -13.26 -16.44
N LYS A 93 2.68 -13.78 -15.20
CA LYS A 93 3.20 -15.09 -14.75
C LYS A 93 2.87 -15.28 -13.26
N SER A 94 2.04 -16.29 -12.98
CA SER A 94 1.78 -16.92 -11.68
C SER A 94 2.37 -16.21 -10.45
N LYS A 95 1.61 -15.30 -9.83
CA LYS A 95 1.90 -14.85 -8.47
C LYS A 95 1.48 -15.96 -7.51
N VAL A 96 2.47 -16.68 -6.98
CA VAL A 96 2.29 -17.38 -5.71
C VAL A 96 2.10 -16.28 -4.66
N CYS A 97 0.90 -16.19 -4.09
CA CYS A 97 0.65 -15.37 -2.90
C CYS A 97 1.52 -15.89 -1.75
N SER A 98 2.66 -15.24 -1.52
CA SER A 98 3.35 -15.31 -0.25
C SER A 98 3.91 -13.93 0.06
N GLU A 99 3.53 -13.42 1.23
CA GLU A 99 3.83 -12.08 1.78
C GLU A 99 5.33 -11.81 2.02
N HIS A 100 6.24 -12.56 1.41
CA HIS A 100 7.69 -12.52 1.70
C HIS A 100 8.56 -11.87 0.61
N VAL A 101 8.00 -11.32 -0.47
CA VAL A 101 8.81 -10.84 -1.62
C VAL A 101 9.00 -9.31 -1.68
N ASN A 102 8.47 -8.54 -0.73
CA ASN A 102 8.66 -7.08 -0.73
C ASN A 102 10.07 -6.62 -0.30
N SER A 103 10.93 -7.52 0.19
CA SER A 103 12.29 -7.15 0.61
C SER A 103 13.29 -6.96 -0.53
N TYR A 104 13.00 -7.41 -1.76
CA TYR A 104 13.94 -7.37 -2.89
C TYR A 104 13.92 -6.05 -3.69
N ARG A 105 12.80 -5.31 -3.71
CA ARG A 105 12.71 -4.04 -4.46
C ARG A 105 13.46 -2.88 -3.80
N ALA A 106 13.63 -2.90 -2.47
CA ALA A 106 14.44 -1.90 -1.76
C ALA A 106 15.94 -2.07 -2.06
N TYR A 107 16.41 -3.31 -2.24
CA TYR A 107 17.81 -3.61 -2.54
C TYR A 107 18.21 -3.14 -3.95
N GLN A 108 17.32 -3.27 -4.94
CA GLN A 108 17.60 -2.82 -6.31
C GLN A 108 17.72 -1.29 -6.42
N LYS A 109 16.91 -0.53 -5.68
CA LYS A 109 16.95 0.95 -5.72
C LYS A 109 18.20 1.56 -5.07
N ALA A 110 18.88 0.81 -4.19
CA ALA A 110 20.16 1.22 -3.62
C ALA A 110 21.34 1.01 -4.59
N ILE A 111 21.20 0.12 -5.58
CA ILE A 111 22.24 -0.21 -6.57
C ILE A 111 22.29 0.82 -7.72
N GLU A 112 21.21 1.57 -7.96
CA GLU A 112 21.13 2.53 -9.08
C GLU A 112 21.70 3.93 -8.77
N LYS A 113 22.11 4.22 -7.53
CA LYS A 113 22.69 5.53 -7.17
C LYS A 113 24.20 5.47 -6.95
N LYS A 114 24.89 5.99 -7.97
CA LYS A 114 26.33 6.28 -8.10
C LYS A 114 27.18 5.09 -8.56
N ASN A 115 28.07 5.44 -9.47
CA ASN A 115 29.02 4.62 -10.23
C ASN A 115 30.07 3.98 -9.30
N THR A 116 29.63 3.22 -8.30
CA THR A 116 30.46 2.63 -7.25
C THR A 116 30.28 1.12 -7.32
N GLU A 117 31.38 0.42 -7.55
CA GLU A 117 31.39 -1.04 -7.62
C GLU A 117 30.91 -1.61 -6.28
N PHE A 118 29.85 -2.43 -6.32
CA PHE A 118 29.27 -3.02 -5.13
C PHE A 118 30.19 -4.14 -4.61
N ILE A 119 31.06 -3.80 -3.66
CA ILE A 119 32.00 -4.77 -3.06
C ILE A 119 31.34 -5.40 -1.83
N TRP A 120 30.82 -6.61 -2.01
CA TRP A 120 30.35 -7.43 -0.91
C TRP A 120 31.53 -8.17 -0.26
N THR A 121 32.01 -7.69 0.87
CA THR A 121 33.11 -8.31 1.62
C THR A 121 32.61 -9.25 2.72
N HIS A 122 33.54 -9.92 3.38
CA HIS A 122 33.24 -10.81 4.50
C HIS A 122 32.57 -10.08 5.68
N GLU A 123 32.87 -8.80 5.92
CA GLU A 123 32.27 -8.02 7.00
C GLU A 123 30.76 -7.80 6.79
N GLN A 124 30.33 -7.48 5.56
CA GLN A 124 28.90 -7.34 5.25
C GLN A 124 28.17 -8.69 5.34
N GLN A 125 28.81 -9.77 4.90
CA GLN A 125 28.26 -11.13 5.02
C GLN A 125 28.03 -11.51 6.48
N GLN A 126 29.01 -11.24 7.37
CA GLN A 126 28.87 -11.49 8.81
C GLN A 126 27.76 -10.65 9.44
N ALA A 127 27.64 -9.36 9.07
CA ALA A 127 26.57 -8.50 9.57
C ALA A 127 25.19 -9.00 9.11
N PHE A 128 25.08 -9.46 7.87
CA PHE A 128 23.86 -10.01 7.29
C PHE A 128 23.45 -11.34 7.96
N GLU A 129 24.41 -12.22 8.21
CA GLU A 129 24.18 -13.48 8.93
C GLU A 129 23.76 -13.25 10.38
N LYS A 130 24.38 -12.27 11.06
CA LYS A 130 23.95 -11.84 12.41
C LYS A 130 22.53 -11.29 12.39
N LEU A 131 22.17 -10.46 11.41
CA LEU A 131 20.81 -9.94 11.26
C LEU A 131 19.80 -11.06 11.04
N LYS A 132 20.11 -12.02 10.16
CA LYS A 132 19.28 -13.21 9.95
C LYS A 132 19.10 -14.00 11.23
N ASP A 133 20.16 -14.24 11.99
CA ASP A 133 20.12 -15.02 13.24
C ASP A 133 19.26 -14.31 14.30
N ILE A 134 19.40 -12.99 14.44
CA ILE A 134 18.61 -12.16 15.36
C ILE A 134 17.12 -12.18 14.97
N ILE A 135 16.81 -12.03 13.68
CA ILE A 135 15.44 -12.05 13.17
C ILE A 135 14.83 -13.46 13.29
N THR A 136 15.63 -14.54 13.30
CA THR A 136 15.11 -15.91 13.34
C THR A 136 14.96 -16.47 14.78
N LYS A 137 15.72 -15.95 15.77
CA LYS A 137 15.79 -16.53 17.13
C LYS A 137 14.92 -15.85 18.20
N ASN A 138 14.55 -14.59 18.05
CA ASN A 138 13.63 -13.92 19.00
C ASN A 138 12.19 -14.46 18.75
N PRO A 139 11.16 -14.31 19.62
CA PRO A 139 9.79 -14.66 19.23
C PRO A 139 9.37 -13.67 18.13
N VAL A 140 9.57 -14.11 16.89
CA VAL A 140 9.87 -13.27 15.72
C VAL A 140 8.74 -12.31 15.40
N LEU A 141 7.50 -12.78 15.44
CA LEU A 141 6.28 -11.98 15.26
C LEU A 141 5.17 -12.71 16.03
N SER A 142 4.37 -12.01 16.83
CA SER A 142 3.11 -12.56 17.33
C SER A 142 2.04 -12.45 16.25
N PHE A 143 1.14 -13.44 16.16
CA PHE A 143 -0.02 -13.33 15.28
C PHE A 143 -0.90 -12.14 15.68
N TYR A 144 -1.39 -11.42 14.68
CA TYR A 144 -2.32 -10.32 14.88
C TYR A 144 -3.66 -10.84 15.43
N ASP A 145 -4.14 -10.20 16.48
CA ASP A 145 -5.45 -10.50 17.08
C ASP A 145 -6.36 -9.27 16.98
N VAL A 146 -7.46 -9.42 16.25
CA VAL A 146 -8.44 -8.34 16.00
C VAL A 146 -9.10 -7.85 17.29
N SER A 147 -9.17 -8.69 18.32
CA SER A 147 -9.83 -8.36 19.59
C SER A 147 -8.97 -7.51 20.53
N LYS A 148 -7.68 -7.38 20.24
CA LYS A 148 -6.71 -6.76 21.15
C LYS A 148 -6.32 -5.36 20.69
N PRO A 149 -6.07 -4.43 21.64
CA PRO A 149 -5.57 -3.10 21.30
C PRO A 149 -4.21 -3.19 20.63
N VAL A 150 -4.00 -2.26 19.72
CA VAL A 150 -2.82 -2.19 18.86
C VAL A 150 -2.08 -0.91 19.16
N THR A 151 -0.76 -1.01 19.35
CA THR A 151 0.12 0.15 19.51
C THR A 151 1.05 0.21 18.32
N VAL A 152 1.07 1.34 17.61
CA VAL A 152 2.02 1.59 16.53
C VAL A 152 3.14 2.49 17.06
N SER A 153 4.37 2.03 16.97
CA SER A 153 5.57 2.83 17.27
C SER A 153 6.23 3.23 15.96
N CYS A 154 6.42 4.52 15.72
CA CYS A 154 7.10 5.04 14.53
C CYS A 154 8.38 5.78 14.94
N ASP A 155 9.39 5.71 14.09
CA ASP A 155 10.65 6.45 14.23
C ASP A 155 11.09 6.98 12.86
N ALA A 156 11.61 8.20 12.82
CA ALA A 156 12.05 8.84 11.59
C ALA A 156 13.48 9.37 11.71
N SER A 157 14.38 8.82 10.89
CA SER A 157 15.77 9.28 10.79
C SER A 157 16.00 10.15 9.53
N GLN A 158 17.21 10.70 9.38
CA GLN A 158 17.61 11.39 8.15
C GLN A 158 17.70 10.48 6.92
N CYS A 159 17.81 9.16 7.13
CA CYS A 159 18.07 8.19 6.07
C CYS A 159 16.85 7.30 5.77
N GLY A 160 15.93 7.15 6.71
CA GLY A 160 14.83 6.21 6.60
C GLY A 160 13.80 6.34 7.71
N LEU A 161 12.63 5.78 7.45
CA LEU A 161 11.51 5.68 8.36
C LEU A 161 11.38 4.22 8.81
N GLY A 162 11.01 4.04 10.07
CA GLY A 162 10.66 2.75 10.65
C GLY A 162 9.33 2.83 11.37
N ALA A 163 8.55 1.77 11.28
CA ALA A 163 7.33 1.60 12.04
C ALA A 163 7.21 0.14 12.52
N MET A 164 6.66 -0.05 13.72
CA MET A 164 6.48 -1.35 14.36
C MET A 164 5.07 -1.44 14.95
N LEU A 165 4.40 -2.55 14.64
CA LEU A 165 3.14 -2.95 15.26
C LEU A 165 3.41 -3.74 16.54
N ILE A 166 2.77 -3.36 17.63
CA ILE A 166 2.92 -4.01 18.92
C ILE A 166 1.55 -4.39 19.46
N GLN A 167 1.38 -5.65 19.86
CA GLN A 167 0.24 -6.13 20.64
C GLN A 167 0.76 -6.89 21.86
N ASP A 168 0.18 -6.66 23.05
CA ASP A 168 0.62 -7.28 24.32
C ASP A 168 2.15 -7.20 24.57
N ASN A 169 2.78 -6.05 24.25
CA ASN A 169 4.23 -5.84 24.30
C ASN A 169 5.06 -6.78 23.41
N LYS A 170 4.44 -7.40 22.40
CA LYS A 170 5.10 -8.24 21.40
C LYS A 170 4.98 -7.60 20.01
N PRO A 171 6.05 -7.63 19.21
CA PRO A 171 6.01 -7.13 17.85
C PRO A 171 5.18 -8.07 16.96
N VAL A 172 4.26 -7.51 16.18
CA VAL A 172 3.38 -8.24 15.24
C VAL A 172 3.81 -8.01 13.79
N ALA A 173 4.31 -6.82 13.47
CA ALA A 173 4.76 -6.45 12.13
C ALA A 173 5.80 -5.33 12.19
N TYR A 174 6.68 -5.28 11.20
CA TYR A 174 7.67 -4.22 11.00
C TYR A 174 7.55 -3.68 9.57
N ALA A 175 7.60 -2.37 9.43
CA ALA A 175 7.70 -1.70 8.14
C ALA A 175 8.87 -0.72 8.18
N SER A 176 9.68 -0.70 7.13
CA SER A 176 10.73 0.31 6.99
C SER A 176 10.91 0.71 5.53
N ARG A 177 11.32 1.97 5.32
CA ARG A 177 11.54 2.53 3.99
C ARG A 177 12.63 3.60 4.05
N SER A 178 13.52 3.61 3.06
CA SER A 178 14.48 4.71 2.87
C SER A 178 13.78 5.97 2.36
N LEU A 179 14.19 7.13 2.88
CA LEU A 179 13.66 8.42 2.44
C LEU A 179 14.13 8.73 1.01
N THR A 180 13.27 9.40 0.24
CA THR A 180 13.68 10.03 -1.02
C THR A 180 14.53 11.27 -0.75
N ASP A 181 15.28 11.75 -1.75
CA ASP A 181 16.10 12.96 -1.60
C ASP A 181 15.26 14.19 -1.21
N ALA A 182 13.99 14.23 -1.63
CA ALA A 182 13.07 15.30 -1.26
C ALA A 182 12.64 15.19 0.20
N GLU A 183 12.23 14.00 0.64
CA GLU A 183 11.78 13.77 2.02
C GLU A 183 12.93 13.87 3.04
N SER A 184 14.18 13.58 2.65
CA SER A 184 15.34 13.71 3.55
C SER A 184 15.64 15.17 3.94
N ARG A 185 15.16 16.14 3.14
CA ARG A 185 15.31 17.58 3.40
C ARG A 185 14.19 18.17 4.25
N TYR A 186 13.18 17.38 4.62
CA TYR A 186 12.11 17.84 5.51
C TYR A 186 12.64 18.16 6.91
N ALA A 187 11.98 19.11 7.57
CA ALA A 187 12.27 19.41 8.97
C ALA A 187 12.02 18.17 9.83
N ASN A 188 12.70 18.04 10.96
CA ASN A 188 12.55 16.86 11.84
C ASN A 188 11.08 16.57 12.17
N ILE A 189 10.29 17.60 12.47
CA ILE A 189 8.86 17.48 12.80
C ILE A 189 8.04 16.90 11.63
N GLU A 190 8.32 17.36 10.41
CA GLU A 190 7.66 16.87 9.20
C GLU A 190 8.05 15.41 8.91
N ARG A 191 9.31 15.02 9.19
CA ARG A 191 9.75 13.63 9.07
C ARG A 191 9.11 12.72 10.11
N GLU A 192 8.96 13.17 11.36
CA GLU A 192 8.24 12.41 12.40
C GLU A 192 6.79 12.18 11.96
N LEU A 193 6.11 13.22 11.47
CA LEU A 193 4.75 13.09 10.95
C LEU A 193 4.68 12.13 9.75
N LEU A 194 5.66 12.21 8.84
CA LEU A 194 5.77 11.29 7.71
C LEU A 194 6.01 9.85 8.18
N GLY A 195 6.77 9.65 9.25
CA GLY A 195 6.97 8.35 9.89
C GLY A 195 5.67 7.78 10.45
N VAL A 196 4.87 8.60 11.12
CA VAL A 196 3.54 8.22 11.62
C VAL A 196 2.59 7.87 10.48
N LEU A 197 2.56 8.70 9.43
CA LEU A 197 1.75 8.44 8.24
C LEU A 197 2.14 7.12 7.57
N PHE A 198 3.44 6.90 7.38
CA PHE A 198 3.99 5.66 6.84
C PHE A 198 3.61 4.45 7.69
N GLY A 199 3.67 4.57 9.02
CA GLY A 199 3.24 3.53 9.93
C GLY A 199 1.77 3.18 9.77
N LEU A 200 0.88 4.17 9.70
CA LEU A 200 -0.57 3.96 9.54
C LEU A 200 -0.97 3.42 8.17
N GLU A 201 -0.21 3.71 7.12
CA GLU A 201 -0.51 3.23 5.76
C GLU A 201 0.02 1.82 5.48
N LYS A 202 1.10 1.40 6.15
CA LYS A 202 1.82 0.16 5.85
C LYS A 202 1.64 -0.96 6.86
N ILE A 203 1.10 -0.66 8.04
CA ILE A 203 0.93 -1.59 9.16
C ILE A 203 -0.54 -1.66 9.55
#